data_AF-A0A2V5PHY2-F1
#
_entry.id   AF-A0A2V5PHY2-F1
#
_cell.length_a   1.000
_cell.length_b   1.000
_cell.length_c   1.000
_cell.angle_alpha   90.00
_cell.angle_beta   90.00
_cell.angle_gamma   90.00
#
_symmetry.space_group_name_H-M   'P 1'
#
loop_
_entity.id
_entity.type
_entity.pdbx_description
1 polymer ?
#
loop_
_entity_poly.entity_id
_entity_poly.type
_entity_poly.pdbx_seq_one_letter_code
_entity_poly.pdbx_strand_id
1 'polypeptide(L)'
;MKTGQTEPRQGFTLIELLVVIAIIAILAALLLPALVKARARATAVHCMGNLKQLQYGWHMYAHDNNDVIVGNQWELEAAHSPLNWLSGWLDPRQANLPDNTNTLLLLDLRWAAMGPYMKSANVYRCIASKVICKEGATRAPSR
;
A
#
# COMPACT_ATOMS: atom_id res chain seq x y z
N MET A 1 -48.28 -28.37 -46.54
CA MET A 1 -47.75 -27.01 -46.43
C MET A 1 -48.29 -26.39 -45.14
N LYS A 2 -47.48 -26.29 -44.07
CA LYS A 2 -47.82 -25.53 -42.86
C LYS A 2 -47.06 -24.22 -42.93
N THR A 3 -47.78 -23.10 -42.97
CA THR A 3 -47.23 -21.75 -42.94
C THR A 3 -46.63 -21.47 -41.56
N GLY A 4 -45.35 -21.07 -41.52
CA GLY A 4 -44.68 -20.67 -40.29
C GLY A 4 -45.22 -19.33 -39.81
N GLN A 5 -45.92 -19.34 -38.68
CA GLN A 5 -46.33 -18.13 -37.96
C GLN A 5 -45.08 -17.49 -37.34
N THR A 6 -44.69 -16.29 -37.77
CA THR A 6 -43.66 -15.48 -37.11
C THR A 6 -44.31 -14.70 -35.98
N GLU A 7 -44.10 -15.14 -34.74
CA GLU A 7 -44.54 -14.42 -33.54
C GLU A 7 -43.95 -12.99 -33.54
N PRO A 8 -44.78 -11.96 -33.27
CA PRO A 8 -44.31 -10.59 -33.20
C PRO A 8 -43.30 -10.44 -32.06
N ARG A 9 -42.07 -9.99 -32.39
CA ARG A 9 -41.07 -9.65 -31.38
C ARG A 9 -41.58 -8.47 -30.54
N GLN A 10 -41.87 -8.72 -29.26
CA GLN A 10 -42.14 -7.66 -28.30
C GLN A 10 -40.89 -6.77 -28.17
N GLY A 11 -41.03 -5.50 -28.55
CA GLY A 11 -39.98 -4.50 -28.40
C GLY A 11 -39.97 -3.94 -26.99
N PHE A 12 -38.76 -3.70 -26.46
CA PHE A 12 -38.58 -3.09 -25.15
C PHE A 12 -39.06 -1.63 -25.19
N THR A 13 -39.92 -1.24 -24.25
CA THR A 13 -40.44 0.13 -24.21
C THR A 13 -39.44 1.07 -23.53
N LEU A 14 -39.48 2.35 -23.89
CA LEU A 14 -38.60 3.36 -23.30
C LEU A 14 -38.84 3.53 -21.79
N ILE A 15 -40.09 3.31 -21.34
CA ILE A 15 -40.46 3.41 -19.93
C ILE A 15 -39.90 2.24 -19.09
N GLU A 16 -39.89 1.02 -19.63
CA GLU A 16 -39.27 -0.14 -18.98
C GLU A 16 -37.77 0.10 -18.78
N LEU A 17 -37.09 0.66 -19.78
CA LEU A 17 -35.67 1.02 -19.66
C LEU A 17 -35.44 2.09 -18.60
N LEU A 18 -36.28 3.12 -18.57
CA LEU A 18 -36.16 4.23 -17.64
C LEU A 18 -36.36 3.81 -16.17
N VAL A 19 -37.32 2.92 -15.91
CA VAL A 19 -37.54 2.38 -14.56
C VAL A 19 -36.36 1.53 -14.11
N VAL A 20 -35.78 0.71 -15.00
CA VAL A 20 -34.62 -0.14 -14.67
C VAL A 20 -33.40 0.71 -14.28
N ILE A 21 -33.06 1.75 -15.05
CA ILE A 21 -31.93 2.62 -14.70
C ILE A 21 -32.19 3.39 -13.40
N ALA A 22 -33.44 3.78 -13.12
CA ALA A 22 -33.80 4.46 -11.89
C ALA A 22 -33.58 3.56 -10.66
N ILE A 23 -33.97 2.28 -10.75
CA ILE A 23 -33.74 1.30 -9.67
C ILE A 23 -32.24 1.05 -9.49
N ILE A 24 -31.46 0.87 -10.57
CA ILE A 24 -30.00 0.69 -10.49
C ILE A 24 -29.34 1.91 -9.82
N ALA A 25 -29.77 3.13 -10.14
CA ALA A 25 -29.23 4.35 -9.55
C ALA A 25 -29.46 4.43 -8.03
N ILE A 26 -30.67 4.08 -7.56
CA ILE A 26 -30.98 4.05 -6.12
C ILE A 26 -30.13 2.99 -5.41
N LEU A 27 -30.02 1.79 -5.97
CA LEU A 27 -29.21 0.72 -5.39
C LEU A 27 -27.73 1.11 -5.34
N ALA A 28 -27.19 1.69 -6.42
CA ALA A 28 -25.80 2.15 -6.47
C ALA A 28 -25.53 3.26 -5.44
N ALA A 29 -26.45 4.22 -5.26
CA ALA A 29 -26.31 5.31 -4.29
C ALA A 29 -26.17 4.79 -2.85
N LEU A 30 -26.84 3.69 -2.50
CA LEU A 30 -26.72 3.06 -1.19
C LEU A 30 -25.43 2.24 -1.04
N LEU A 31 -24.91 1.67 -2.12
CA LEU A 31 -23.70 0.82 -2.12
C LEU A 31 -22.39 1.61 -2.09
N LEU A 32 -22.33 2.77 -2.76
CA LEU A 32 -21.12 3.62 -2.81
C LEU A 32 -20.55 3.97 -1.42
N PRO A 33 -21.33 4.48 -0.45
CA PRO A 33 -20.79 4.83 0.87
C PRO A 33 -20.31 3.60 1.65
N ALA A 34 -20.95 2.44 1.47
CA ALA A 34 -20.50 1.18 2.07
C ALA A 34 -19.16 0.73 1.47
N LEU A 35 -19.00 0.82 0.15
CA LEU A 35 -17.77 0.43 -0.55
C LEU A 35 -16.57 1.30 -0.16
N VAL A 36 -16.77 2.63 -0.01
CA VAL A 36 -15.70 3.54 0.44
C VAL A 36 -15.20 3.15 1.84
N LYS A 37 -16.12 2.86 2.77
CA LYS A 37 -15.78 2.40 4.12
C LYS A 37 -15.06 1.03 4.09
N ALA A 38 -15.53 0.10 3.26
CA ALA A 38 -14.92 -1.22 3.11
C ALA A 38 -13.47 -1.10 2.58
N ARG A 39 -13.24 -0.27 1.56
CA ARG A 39 -11.90 -0.03 1.01
C ARG A 39 -10.95 0.61 2.04
N ALA A 40 -11.44 1.56 2.83
CA ALA A 40 -10.65 2.19 3.89
C ALA A 40 -10.23 1.16 4.96
N ARG A 41 -11.15 0.27 5.37
CA ARG A 41 -10.85 -0.82 6.30
C ARG A 41 -9.86 -1.84 5.72
N ALA A 42 -10.04 -2.26 4.47
CA ALA A 42 -9.11 -3.17 3.81
C ALA A 42 -7.69 -2.57 3.75
N THR A 43 -7.59 -1.28 3.44
CA THR A 43 -6.33 -0.54 3.47
C THR A 43 -5.71 -0.53 4.88
N ALA A 44 -6.50 -0.29 5.92
CA ALA A 44 -6.02 -0.33 7.31
C ALA A 44 -5.51 -1.74 7.68
N VAL A 45 -6.25 -2.79 7.32
CA VAL A 45 -5.84 -4.19 7.57
C VAL A 45 -4.52 -4.51 6.90
N HIS A 46 -4.32 -4.07 5.65
CA HIS A 46 -3.04 -4.25 4.96
C HIS A 46 -1.89 -3.57 5.73
N CYS A 47 -2.07 -2.33 6.17
CA CYS A 47 -1.02 -1.61 6.88
C CYS A 47 -0.76 -2.18 8.29
N MET A 48 -1.78 -2.68 8.97
CA MET A 48 -1.62 -3.42 10.23
C MET A 48 -0.86 -4.74 10.00
N GLY A 49 -1.10 -5.43 8.89
CA GLY A 49 -0.33 -6.62 8.50
C GLY A 49 1.15 -6.32 8.32
N ASN A 50 1.47 -5.22 7.63
CA ASN A 50 2.84 -4.72 7.49
C ASN A 50 3.48 -4.40 8.85
N LEU A 51 2.77 -3.67 9.72
CA LEU A 51 3.26 -3.34 11.07
C LEU A 51 3.53 -4.61 11.90
N LYS A 52 2.65 -5.60 11.81
CA LYS A 52 2.82 -6.89 12.49
C LYS A 52 4.07 -7.63 11.98
N GLN A 53 4.35 -7.58 10.67
CA GLN A 53 5.58 -8.14 10.12
C GLN A 53 6.83 -7.42 10.66
N LEU A 54 6.80 -6.10 10.78
CA LEU A 54 7.88 -5.35 11.43
C LEU A 54 8.08 -5.81 12.87
N GLN A 55 7.01 -5.89 13.67
CA GLN A 55 7.08 -6.36 15.05
C GLN A 55 7.74 -7.74 15.16
N TYR A 56 7.39 -8.67 14.28
CA TYR A 56 8.08 -9.96 14.24
C TYR A 56 9.57 -9.83 13.95
N GLY A 57 9.98 -8.94 13.03
CA GLY A 57 11.39 -8.67 12.79
C GLY A 57 12.12 -8.14 14.01
N TRP A 58 11.52 -7.20 14.74
CA TRP A 58 12.08 -6.69 15.99
C TRP A 58 12.27 -7.79 17.03
N HIS A 59 11.28 -8.68 17.18
CA HIS A 59 11.38 -9.81 18.10
C HIS A 59 12.44 -10.83 17.67
N MET A 60 12.53 -11.16 16.38
CA MET A 60 13.57 -12.06 15.87
C MET A 60 14.97 -11.46 16.06
N TYR A 61 15.14 -10.16 15.77
CA TYR A 61 16.39 -9.47 16.03
C TYR A 61 16.77 -9.53 17.51
N ALA A 62 15.86 -9.16 18.41
CA ALA A 62 16.14 -9.17 19.85
C ALA A 62 16.54 -10.57 20.32
N HIS A 63 15.84 -11.60 19.86
CA HIS A 63 16.16 -12.99 20.19
C HIS A 63 17.59 -13.38 19.78
N ASP A 64 18.03 -12.96 18.61
CA ASP A 64 19.38 -13.26 18.10
C ASP A 64 20.47 -12.36 18.72
N ASN A 65 20.09 -11.23 19.33
CA ASN A 65 21.00 -10.19 19.82
C ASN A 65 20.89 -9.95 21.34
N ASN A 66 20.78 -11.03 22.13
CA ASN A 66 20.75 -10.99 23.60
C ASN A 66 19.65 -10.08 24.19
N ASP A 67 18.45 -10.13 23.59
CA ASP A 67 17.28 -9.31 23.95
C ASP A 67 17.50 -7.79 23.83
N VAL A 68 18.53 -7.38 23.10
CA VAL A 68 18.80 -5.97 22.80
C VAL A 68 17.95 -5.55 21.60
N ILE A 69 17.32 -4.39 21.70
CA ILE A 69 16.57 -3.79 20.59
C ILE A 69 17.51 -3.13 19.59
N VAL A 70 17.10 -3.11 18.32
CA VAL A 70 17.84 -2.39 17.26
C VAL A 70 17.99 -0.91 17.62
N GLY A 71 19.16 -0.35 17.31
CA GLY A 71 19.48 1.04 17.60
C GLY A 71 19.03 2.02 16.52
N ASN A 72 19.13 3.30 16.84
CA ASN A 72 19.07 4.41 15.88
C ASN A 72 20.11 5.46 16.29
N GLN A 73 21.27 5.44 15.65
CA GLN A 73 22.41 6.33 15.92
C GLN A 73 22.19 7.72 15.30
N TRP A 74 21.09 8.38 15.69
CA TRP A 74 20.73 9.69 15.16
C TRP A 74 21.78 10.78 15.50
N GLU A 75 22.38 10.70 16.69
CA GLU A 75 23.39 11.63 17.20
C GLU A 75 24.71 11.61 16.42
N LEU A 76 25.01 10.53 15.73
CA LEU A 76 26.27 10.38 14.99
C LEU A 76 26.14 10.81 13.52
N GLU A 77 25.00 11.37 13.13
CA GLU A 77 24.64 11.62 11.71
C GLU A 77 24.90 10.40 10.82
N ALA A 78 24.84 9.21 11.42
CA ALA A 78 25.22 7.96 10.79
C ALA A 78 24.02 7.46 9.96
N ALA A 79 23.61 8.28 8.98
CA ALA A 79 22.51 7.99 8.07
C ALA A 79 22.74 6.68 7.29
N HIS A 80 23.96 6.15 7.28
CA HIS A 80 24.34 4.93 6.58
C HIS A 80 25.14 4.01 7.51
N SER A 81 24.48 3.45 8.53
CA SER A 81 25.11 2.60 9.53
C SER A 81 24.38 1.27 9.71
N PRO A 82 25.09 0.13 9.73
CA PRO A 82 24.49 -1.18 9.94
C PRO A 82 23.93 -1.36 11.36
N LEU A 83 24.28 -0.46 12.28
CA LEU A 83 23.81 -0.48 13.67
C LEU A 83 22.41 0.14 13.82
N ASN A 84 21.93 0.83 12.79
CA ASN A 84 20.57 1.36 12.77
C ASN A 84 19.58 0.28 12.36
N TRP A 85 18.38 0.33 12.96
CA TRP A 85 17.26 -0.49 12.52
C TRP A 85 16.95 -0.32 11.03
N LEU A 86 17.02 0.93 10.56
CA LEU A 86 16.95 1.38 9.17
C LEU A 86 17.92 2.53 8.96
N SER A 87 18.53 2.59 7.77
CA SER A 87 19.37 3.71 7.35
C SER A 87 18.66 4.59 6.32
N GLY A 88 19.22 5.78 6.10
CA GLY A 88 18.80 6.77 5.12
C GLY A 88 18.17 8.01 5.74
N TRP A 89 18.21 9.10 4.99
CA TRP A 89 17.46 10.32 5.30
C TRP A 89 16.28 10.45 4.33
N LEU A 90 15.10 10.02 4.79
CA LEU A 90 13.87 10.14 3.99
C LEU A 90 13.32 11.57 4.09
N ASP A 91 13.68 12.46 3.17
CA ASP A 91 13.03 13.77 3.00
C ASP A 91 12.28 13.85 1.66
N PRO A 92 10.94 13.71 1.65
CA PRO A 92 10.15 13.78 0.43
C PRO A 92 10.07 15.18 -0.18
N ARG A 93 10.48 16.22 0.55
CA ARG A 93 10.53 17.61 0.05
C ARG A 93 11.79 17.86 -0.75
N GLN A 94 12.85 17.11 -0.48
CA GLN A 94 14.10 17.20 -1.22
C GLN A 94 14.02 16.36 -2.49
N ALA A 95 14.05 17.04 -3.63
CA ALA A 95 14.13 16.37 -4.92
C ALA A 95 15.52 15.75 -5.12
N ASN A 96 15.55 14.59 -5.77
CA ASN A 96 16.74 13.84 -6.15
C ASN A 96 17.59 13.40 -4.96
N LEU A 97 16.91 12.97 -3.88
CA LEU A 97 17.56 12.35 -2.73
C LEU A 97 17.45 10.83 -2.87
N PRO A 98 18.55 10.11 -3.21
CA PRO A 98 18.51 8.68 -3.53
C PRO A 98 17.87 7.82 -2.44
N ASP A 99 18.08 8.21 -1.17
CA ASP A 99 17.55 7.55 0.02
C ASP A 99 16.02 7.38 -0.03
N ASN A 100 15.30 8.32 -0.66
CA ASN A 100 13.85 8.29 -0.78
C ASN A 100 13.29 7.05 -1.50
N THR A 101 14.11 6.40 -2.34
CA THR A 101 13.69 5.26 -3.16
C THR A 101 14.58 4.03 -2.99
N ASN A 102 15.71 4.15 -2.29
CA ASN A 102 16.70 3.11 -2.18
C ASN A 102 16.27 2.02 -1.19
N THR A 103 15.85 0.87 -1.72
CA THR A 103 15.43 -0.27 -0.89
C THR A 103 16.59 -1.00 -0.21
N LEU A 104 17.84 -0.79 -0.63
CA LEU A 104 19.01 -1.40 0.01
C LEU A 104 19.19 -0.89 1.44
N LEU A 105 18.80 0.36 1.69
CA LEU A 105 18.81 0.96 3.03
C LEU A 105 17.82 0.31 4.00
N LEU A 106 16.92 -0.54 3.49
CA LEU A 106 15.87 -1.21 4.26
C LEU A 106 16.09 -2.72 4.41
N LEU A 107 16.86 -3.33 3.51
CA LEU A 107 16.96 -4.79 3.36
C LEU A 107 18.39 -5.34 3.47
N ASP A 108 19.41 -4.52 3.22
CA ASP A 108 20.79 -4.97 3.25
C ASP A 108 21.37 -4.80 4.66
N LEU A 109 22.01 -5.86 5.18
CA LEU A 109 22.75 -5.89 6.45
C LEU A 109 23.80 -4.79 6.57
N ARG A 110 24.36 -4.34 5.44
CA ARG A 110 25.35 -3.26 5.41
C ARG A 110 24.79 -1.93 5.91
N TRP A 111 23.48 -1.76 5.83
CA TRP A 111 22.81 -0.49 6.08
C TRP A 111 21.66 -0.61 7.09
N ALA A 112 21.04 -1.78 7.25
CA ALA A 112 19.93 -1.98 8.18
C ALA A 112 20.11 -3.26 8.99
N ALA A 113 20.16 -3.12 10.32
CA ALA A 113 20.20 -4.23 11.27
C ALA A 113 19.00 -5.18 11.10
N MET A 114 17.83 -4.63 10.71
CA MET A 114 16.63 -5.43 10.45
C MET A 114 16.58 -6.06 9.06
N GLY A 115 17.53 -5.74 8.17
CA GLY A 115 17.56 -6.24 6.80
C GLY A 115 17.38 -7.76 6.66
N PRO A 116 18.10 -8.62 7.40
CA PRO A 116 17.96 -10.08 7.33
C PRO A 116 16.56 -10.59 7.66
N TYR A 117 15.88 -9.88 8.55
CA TYR A 117 14.61 -10.29 9.13
C TYR A 117 13.43 -9.85 8.26
N MET A 118 13.65 -8.92 7.33
CA MET A 118 12.63 -8.37 6.45
C MET A 118 12.82 -8.85 5.01
N LYS A 119 11.80 -9.54 4.49
CA LYS A 119 11.84 -10.10 3.12
C LYS A 119 11.46 -9.09 2.03
N SER A 120 10.88 -7.95 2.38
CA SER A 120 10.40 -6.97 1.41
C SER A 120 10.42 -5.55 1.94
N ALA A 121 10.88 -4.61 1.11
CA ALA A 121 10.86 -3.18 1.43
C ALA A 121 9.42 -2.63 1.52
N ASN A 122 8.44 -3.30 0.91
CA ASN A 122 7.04 -2.87 0.95
C ASN A 122 6.44 -2.93 2.37
N VAL A 123 7.07 -3.66 3.29
CA VAL A 123 6.63 -3.79 4.68
C VAL A 123 6.79 -2.47 5.45
N TYR A 124 7.78 -1.64 5.08
CA TYR A 124 8.02 -0.35 5.73
C TYR A 124 7.03 0.75 5.31
N ARG A 125 6.23 0.49 4.26
CA ARG A 125 5.29 1.45 3.71
C ARG A 125 3.85 0.99 3.84
N CYS A 126 2.99 1.88 4.30
CA CYS A 126 1.55 1.70 4.22
C CYS A 126 1.01 2.18 2.87
N ILE A 127 0.14 1.39 2.22
CA ILE A 127 -0.49 1.78 0.94
C ILE A 127 -1.39 3.03 1.05
N ALA A 128 -1.80 3.39 2.28
CA ALA A 128 -2.51 4.64 2.55
C ALA A 128 -1.60 5.88 2.51
N SER A 129 -0.27 5.70 2.57
CA SER A 129 0.68 6.80 2.53
C SER A 129 0.59 7.53 1.20
N LYS A 130 0.41 8.86 1.28
CA LYS A 130 0.34 9.76 0.12
C LYS A 130 1.66 10.49 -0.15
N VAL A 131 2.73 10.11 0.56
CA VAL A 131 4.05 10.73 0.41
C VAL A 131 4.65 10.29 -0.93
N ILE A 132 5.03 11.28 -1.75
CA ILE A 132 5.62 11.10 -3.07
C ILE A 132 6.92 11.89 -3.10
N CYS A 133 7.99 11.24 -3.50
CA CYS A 133 9.30 11.84 -3.71
C CYS A 133 9.52 12.09 -5.21
N LYS A 134 10.37 13.08 -5.51
CA LYS A 134 10.77 13.41 -6.88
C LYS A 134 12.21 12.94 -7.10
N GLU A 135 12.42 12.11 -8.11
CA GLU A 135 13.74 11.64 -8.53
C GLU A 135 13.91 11.90 -10.04
N GLY A 136 14.76 12.87 -10.37
CA GLY A 136 14.85 13.48 -11.69
C GLY A 136 13.50 14.00 -12.19
N ALA A 137 13.06 13.47 -13.33
CA ALA A 137 11.74 13.75 -13.92
C ALA A 137 10.61 12.87 -13.37
N THR A 138 10.94 11.82 -12.60
CA THR A 138 9.98 10.83 -12.14
C THR A 138 9.45 11.15 -10.74
N ARG A 139 8.19 10.81 -10.49
CA ARG A 139 7.57 10.88 -9.17
C ARG A 139 7.32 9.45 -8.70
N ALA A 140 7.92 9.08 -7.58
CA ALA A 140 7.79 7.76 -7.00
C ALA A 140 7.26 7.87 -5.56
N PRO A 141 6.51 6.89 -5.06
CA PRO A 141 6.17 6.86 -3.65
C PRO A 141 7.44 6.73 -2.80
N SER A 142 7.51 7.46 -1.68
CA SER A 142 8.60 7.28 -0.71
C SER A 142 8.59 5.84 -0.21
N ARG A 143 9.75 5.20 -0.12
CA ARG A 143 9.89 3.82 0.37
C ARG A 143 9.90 3.76 1.89
#